data_AF-A0A5C8Q8Q6-F1
#
_entry.id   AF-A0A5C8Q8Q6-F1
#
_cell.length_a   1.000
_cell.length_b   1.000
_cell.length_c   1.000
_cell.angle_alpha   90.00
_cell.angle_beta   90.00
_cell.angle_gamma   90.00
#
_symmetry.space_group_name_H-M   'P 1'
#
loop_
_entity.id
_entity.type
_entity.pdbx_description
1 polymer ?
#
loop_
_entity_poly.entity_id
_entity_poly.type
_entity_poly.pdbx_seq_one_letter_code
_entity_poly.pdbx_strand_id
1 'polypeptide(L)'
;MTSIFRLAMGDEFDRLHPQLRRRFSVGLDSGEACVGRGVMDRIWHGRPFVKPFLALGAARNILVPRTGRRIPFTIENVPYTDAYGRETVTFVRTFELAGGERRFDATMVYSPERDCVLDYLGTHQHLASDLRPTAEPDGSLLIRSGQHRFREGPVDIRVPELIGGDAEVRESYDDAAGCFRIRVSVTNRRFGPLFGYEGAFAATYVPLRSYGLRAGLRPVREEARA
;
A
#
# COMPACT_ATOMS: atom_id res chain seq x y z
N MET A 1 -22.04 -1.76 -3.32
CA MET A 1 -21.54 -0.47 -2.84
C MET A 1 -20.23 -0.16 -3.58
N THR A 2 -19.48 0.83 -3.13
CA THR A 2 -18.38 1.48 -3.87
C THR A 2 -17.07 1.21 -3.12
N SER A 3 -15.99 0.82 -3.81
CA SER A 3 -14.71 0.51 -3.14
C SER A 3 -14.14 1.70 -2.37
N ILE A 4 -13.28 1.45 -1.37
CA ILE A 4 -12.66 2.49 -0.53
C ILE A 4 -11.92 3.57 -1.35
N PHE A 5 -11.33 3.20 -2.48
CA PHE A 5 -10.65 4.14 -3.36
C PHE A 5 -11.62 5.00 -4.17
N ARG A 6 -12.73 4.41 -4.65
CA ARG A 6 -13.74 5.19 -5.37
C ARG A 6 -14.50 6.12 -4.43
N LEU A 7 -14.67 5.76 -3.16
CA LEU A 7 -15.16 6.69 -2.12
C LEU A 7 -14.22 7.88 -1.96
N ALA A 8 -12.91 7.64 -1.82
CA ALA A 8 -11.93 8.71 -1.62
C ALA A 8 -11.65 9.59 -2.84
N MET A 9 -11.78 9.05 -4.06
CA MET A 9 -11.52 9.79 -5.30
C MET A 9 -12.76 10.48 -5.87
N GLY A 10 -13.96 10.01 -5.52
CA GLY A 10 -15.21 10.45 -6.16
C GLY A 10 -15.16 10.29 -7.68
N ASP A 11 -15.57 11.33 -8.40
CA ASP A 11 -15.63 11.36 -9.87
C ASP A 11 -14.25 11.22 -10.53
N GLU A 12 -13.16 11.56 -9.84
CA GLU A 12 -11.81 11.36 -10.40
C GLU A 12 -11.48 9.88 -10.63
N PHE A 13 -12.16 8.97 -9.91
CA PHE A 13 -11.99 7.53 -10.12
C PHE A 13 -12.30 7.12 -11.56
N ASP A 14 -13.28 7.79 -12.19
CA ASP A 14 -13.71 7.45 -13.56
C ASP A 14 -12.72 7.94 -14.63
N ARG A 15 -11.76 8.81 -14.27
CA ARG A 15 -10.64 9.25 -15.13
C ARG A 15 -9.48 8.26 -15.17
N LEU A 16 -9.44 7.29 -14.25
CA LEU A 16 -8.39 6.27 -14.24
C LEU A 16 -8.50 5.35 -15.45
N HIS A 17 -7.36 4.80 -15.88
CA HIS A 17 -7.31 3.74 -16.86
C HIS A 17 -8.24 2.57 -16.46
N PRO A 18 -9.00 1.94 -17.39
CA PRO A 18 -9.95 0.88 -17.06
C PRO A 18 -9.38 -0.26 -16.21
N GLN A 19 -8.12 -0.66 -16.46
CA GLN A 19 -7.44 -1.69 -15.68
C GLN A 19 -7.11 -1.25 -14.25
N LEU A 20 -6.78 0.03 -14.05
CA LEU A 20 -6.60 0.59 -12.71
C LEU A 20 -7.94 0.68 -11.99
N ARG A 21 -9.02 1.13 -12.65
CA ARG A 21 -10.37 1.11 -12.06
C ARG A 21 -10.72 -0.29 -11.56
N ARG A 22 -10.57 -1.32 -12.38
CA ARG A 22 -10.82 -2.71 -11.97
C ARG A 22 -9.98 -3.13 -10.76
N ARG A 23 -8.68 -2.83 -10.76
CA ARG A 23 -7.74 -3.15 -9.67
C ARG A 23 -8.11 -2.47 -8.35
N PHE A 24 -8.52 -1.20 -8.40
CA PHE A 24 -8.88 -0.40 -7.21
C PHE A 24 -10.37 -0.45 -6.87
N SER A 25 -11.19 -1.15 -7.67
CA SER A 25 -12.57 -1.53 -7.35
C SER A 25 -12.68 -2.82 -6.53
N VAL A 26 -11.55 -3.52 -6.31
CA VAL A 26 -11.50 -4.70 -5.43
C VAL A 26 -12.01 -4.31 -4.04
N GLY A 27 -13.01 -5.05 -3.58
CA GLY A 27 -13.79 -4.74 -2.38
C GLY A 27 -14.75 -5.88 -2.05
N LEU A 28 -15.38 -5.80 -0.87
CA LEU A 28 -16.32 -6.82 -0.40
C LEU A 28 -17.46 -7.05 -1.39
N ASP A 29 -17.95 -5.99 -2.04
CA ASP A 29 -19.02 -6.07 -3.03
C ASP A 29 -18.63 -6.82 -4.31
N SER A 30 -17.40 -6.63 -4.77
CA SER A 30 -16.91 -7.35 -5.94
C SER A 30 -16.83 -8.85 -5.68
N GLY A 31 -16.68 -9.24 -4.40
CA GLY A 31 -16.46 -10.63 -4.02
C GLY A 31 -15.17 -11.20 -4.59
N GLU A 32 -14.22 -10.35 -5.00
CA GLU A 32 -12.94 -10.73 -5.61
C GLU A 32 -11.78 -10.28 -4.73
N ALA A 33 -10.69 -11.05 -4.78
CA ALA A 33 -9.36 -10.60 -4.38
C ALA A 33 -8.51 -10.40 -5.65
N CYS A 34 -7.54 -9.50 -5.57
CA CYS A 34 -6.59 -9.25 -6.66
C CYS A 34 -5.19 -9.66 -6.25
N VAL A 35 -4.59 -10.56 -7.04
CA VAL A 35 -3.22 -11.03 -6.84
C VAL A 35 -2.37 -10.58 -8.01
N GLY A 36 -1.40 -9.72 -7.75
CA GLY A 36 -0.39 -9.28 -8.69
C GLY A 36 0.87 -10.11 -8.56
N ARG A 37 1.46 -10.54 -9.69
CA ARG A 37 2.77 -11.19 -9.74
C ARG A 37 3.64 -10.54 -10.79
N GLY A 38 4.90 -10.32 -10.46
CA GLY A 38 5.81 -9.60 -11.33
C GLY A 38 7.22 -9.49 -10.80
N VAL A 39 7.93 -8.46 -11.27
CA VAL A 39 9.34 -8.23 -10.96
C VAL A 39 9.53 -6.74 -10.67
N MET A 40 10.14 -6.44 -9.53
CA MET A 40 10.70 -5.13 -9.25
C MET A 40 12.03 -4.99 -9.95
N ASP A 41 12.10 -4.10 -10.94
CA ASP A 41 13.33 -3.81 -11.68
C ASP A 41 14.40 -3.26 -10.75
N ARG A 42 13.99 -2.45 -9.77
CA ARG A 42 14.90 -1.86 -8.80
C ARG A 42 14.22 -1.64 -7.45
N ILE A 43 14.92 -2.01 -6.38
CA ILE A 43 14.66 -1.59 -5.01
C ILE A 43 15.89 -0.84 -4.53
N TRP A 44 15.71 0.39 -4.04
CA TRP A 44 16.80 1.27 -3.66
C TRP A 44 16.54 1.93 -2.31
N HIS A 45 17.62 2.34 -1.66
CA HIS A 45 17.59 3.14 -0.42
C HIS A 45 18.37 4.42 -0.63
N GLY A 46 18.04 5.40 0.20
CA GLY A 46 18.80 6.62 0.36
C GLY A 46 20.16 6.39 1.01
N ARG A 47 20.70 7.47 1.55
CA ARG A 47 22.03 7.49 2.19
C ARG A 47 22.11 6.51 3.38
N PRO A 48 23.30 6.00 3.73
CA PRO A 48 23.46 4.96 4.76
C PRO A 48 22.85 5.24 6.14
N PHE A 49 22.64 6.51 6.52
CA PHE A 49 22.01 6.86 7.80
C PHE A 49 20.53 6.43 7.89
N VAL A 50 19.88 6.10 6.77
CA VAL A 50 18.49 5.61 6.76
C VAL A 50 18.38 4.14 7.20
N LYS A 51 19.50 3.39 7.22
CA LYS A 51 19.54 1.96 7.58
C LYS A 51 18.95 1.62 8.95
N PRO A 52 19.25 2.32 10.06
CA PRO A 52 18.62 2.03 11.35
C PRO A 52 17.10 2.22 11.33
N PHE A 53 16.61 3.24 10.63
CA PHE A 53 15.17 3.47 10.46
C PHE A 53 14.52 2.36 9.61
N LEU A 54 15.16 1.96 8.52
CA LEU A 54 14.73 0.85 7.68
C LEU A 54 14.69 -0.47 8.46
N ALA A 55 15.66 -0.72 9.34
CA ALA A 55 15.72 -1.91 10.18
C ALA A 55 14.57 -1.94 11.20
N LEU A 56 14.25 -0.80 11.82
CA LEU A 56 13.12 -0.69 12.76
C LEU A 56 11.78 -0.96 12.07
N GLY A 57 11.54 -0.38 10.89
CA GLY A 57 10.32 -0.66 10.13
C GLY A 57 10.27 -2.08 9.56
N ALA A 58 11.41 -2.68 9.21
CA ALA A 58 11.47 -4.05 8.74
C ALA A 58 11.03 -5.08 9.81
N ALA A 59 11.32 -4.83 11.08
CA ALA A 59 10.87 -5.68 12.19
C ALA A 59 9.33 -5.76 12.30
N ARG A 60 8.60 -4.85 11.64
CA ARG A 60 7.14 -4.76 11.66
C ARG A 60 6.51 -4.97 10.28
N ASN A 61 7.27 -5.44 9.28
CA ASN A 61 6.85 -5.52 7.88
C ASN A 61 6.35 -4.18 7.32
N ILE A 62 6.98 -3.07 7.70
CA ILE A 62 6.65 -1.72 7.20
C ILE A 62 7.65 -1.26 6.14
N LEU A 63 8.85 -1.84 6.11
CA LEU A 63 9.93 -1.40 5.21
C LEU A 63 10.66 -2.59 4.62
N VAL A 64 11.18 -2.41 3.41
CA VAL A 64 12.00 -3.40 2.71
C VAL A 64 13.48 -3.05 2.95
N PRO A 65 14.19 -3.72 3.87
CA PRO A 65 15.49 -3.27 4.37
C PRO A 65 16.66 -3.63 3.45
N ARG A 66 16.41 -4.23 2.27
CA ARG A 66 17.46 -4.58 1.30
C ARG A 66 17.18 -3.95 -0.07
N THR A 67 18.25 -3.52 -0.73
CA THR A 67 18.23 -3.11 -2.13
C THR A 67 18.39 -4.32 -3.03
N GLY A 68 18.03 -4.17 -4.30
CA GLY A 68 18.12 -5.25 -5.27
C GLY A 68 17.70 -4.82 -6.66
N ARG A 69 17.95 -5.68 -7.63
CA ARG A 69 17.47 -5.53 -9.01
C ARG A 69 16.83 -6.83 -9.44
N ARG A 70 15.80 -6.74 -10.29
CA ARG A 70 15.09 -7.90 -10.83
C ARG A 70 14.58 -8.84 -9.72
N ILE A 71 13.90 -8.26 -8.75
CA ILE A 71 13.40 -8.94 -7.55
C ILE A 71 11.99 -9.47 -7.82
N PRO A 72 11.75 -10.80 -7.79
CA PRO A 72 10.40 -11.33 -7.88
C PRO A 72 9.50 -10.75 -6.79
N PHE A 73 8.26 -10.46 -7.19
CA PHE A 73 7.33 -9.68 -6.41
C PHE A 73 5.93 -10.25 -6.53
N THR A 74 5.25 -10.34 -5.38
CA THR A 74 3.81 -10.63 -5.31
C THR A 74 3.12 -9.55 -4.50
N ILE A 75 1.93 -9.13 -4.94
CA ILE A 75 1.03 -8.26 -4.18
C ILE A 75 -0.35 -8.91 -4.06
N GLU A 76 -0.88 -8.93 -2.85
CA GLU A 76 -2.17 -9.51 -2.53
C GLU A 76 -3.07 -8.41 -1.96
N ASN A 77 -4.12 -8.10 -2.73
CA ASN A 77 -5.17 -7.16 -2.37
C ASN A 77 -6.43 -7.94 -2.00
N VAL A 78 -6.69 -8.07 -0.69
CA VAL A 78 -7.78 -8.93 -0.20
C VAL A 78 -8.74 -8.12 0.68
N PRO A 79 -10.00 -7.95 0.27
CA PRO A 79 -10.99 -7.25 1.06
C PRO A 79 -11.56 -8.13 2.17
N TYR A 80 -11.86 -7.53 3.31
CA TYR A 80 -12.50 -8.18 4.45
C TYR A 80 -13.22 -7.15 5.33
N THR A 81 -14.18 -7.62 6.14
CA THR A 81 -14.75 -6.82 7.21
C THR A 81 -13.91 -6.97 8.46
N ASP A 82 -13.43 -5.85 9.00
CA ASP A 82 -12.67 -5.84 10.26
C ASP A 82 -13.60 -5.99 11.48
N ALA A 83 -13.01 -6.10 12.68
CA ALA A 83 -13.74 -6.26 13.93
C ALA A 83 -14.61 -5.06 14.31
N TYR A 84 -14.45 -3.92 13.64
CA TYR A 84 -15.24 -2.70 13.84
C TYR A 84 -16.31 -2.51 12.74
N GLY A 85 -16.50 -3.51 11.87
CA GLY A 85 -17.51 -3.48 10.82
C GLY A 85 -17.13 -2.67 9.58
N ARG A 86 -15.86 -2.24 9.46
CA ARG A 86 -15.39 -1.46 8.31
C ARG A 86 -14.95 -2.38 7.19
N GLU A 87 -15.22 -1.97 5.96
CA GLU A 87 -14.56 -2.55 4.80
C GLU A 87 -13.08 -2.19 4.83
N THR A 88 -12.25 -3.22 4.96
CA THR A 88 -10.79 -3.11 4.97
C THR A 88 -10.23 -3.88 3.80
N VAL A 89 -9.23 -3.32 3.12
CA VAL A 89 -8.49 -4.02 2.08
C VAL A 89 -7.05 -4.19 2.53
N THR A 90 -6.61 -5.43 2.64
CA THR A 90 -5.20 -5.76 2.84
C THR A 90 -4.42 -5.49 1.57
N PHE A 91 -3.23 -4.89 1.68
CA PHE A 91 -2.24 -4.71 0.62
C PHE A 91 -0.92 -5.32 1.08
N VAL A 92 -0.78 -6.64 0.95
CA VAL A 92 0.44 -7.36 1.34
C VAL A 92 1.34 -7.50 0.12
N ARG A 93 2.58 -7.06 0.26
CA ARG A 93 3.61 -7.18 -0.78
C ARG A 93 4.72 -8.09 -0.28
N THR A 94 5.08 -9.09 -1.08
CA THR A 94 6.17 -10.03 -0.79
C THR A 94 7.27 -9.84 -1.83
N PHE A 95 8.49 -9.62 -1.35
CA PHE A 95 9.68 -9.40 -2.15
C PHE A 95 10.67 -10.55 -1.92
N GLU A 96 11.05 -11.26 -2.98
CA GLU A 96 12.00 -12.37 -2.94
C GLU A 96 13.44 -11.84 -3.04
N LEU A 97 13.95 -11.33 -1.91
CA LEU A 97 15.27 -10.74 -1.81
C LEU A 97 16.36 -11.79 -1.54
N ALA A 98 17.60 -11.44 -1.90
CA ALA A 98 18.78 -12.19 -1.47
C ALA A 98 18.79 -12.30 0.07
N GLY A 99 18.84 -13.53 0.58
CA GLY A 99 18.78 -13.83 2.02
C GLY A 99 17.36 -13.90 2.60
N GLY A 100 16.35 -14.19 1.76
CA GLY A 100 15.00 -14.58 2.16
C GLY A 100 13.92 -13.55 1.85
N GLU A 101 12.67 -14.03 1.83
CA GLU A 101 11.49 -13.21 1.59
C GLU A 101 11.35 -12.07 2.59
N ARG A 102 10.88 -10.92 2.12
CA ARG A 102 10.50 -9.79 2.97
C ARG A 102 9.12 -9.31 2.59
N ARG A 103 8.34 -8.99 3.62
CA ARG A 103 6.96 -8.54 3.47
C ARG A 103 6.83 -7.06 3.83
N PHE A 104 5.96 -6.39 3.09
CA PHE A 104 5.38 -5.10 3.44
C PHE A 104 3.88 -5.34 3.62
N ASP A 105 3.41 -5.22 4.86
CA ASP A 105 2.02 -5.45 5.20
C ASP A 105 1.34 -4.10 5.42
N ALA A 106 0.18 -3.93 4.79
CA ALA A 106 -0.65 -2.75 4.93
C ALA A 106 -2.12 -3.16 4.92
N THR A 107 -2.95 -2.39 5.59
CA THR A 107 -4.41 -2.54 5.61
C THR A 107 -5.03 -1.18 5.51
N MET A 108 -5.94 -1.01 4.55
CA MET A 108 -6.49 0.28 4.21
C MET A 108 -7.99 0.29 4.48
N VAL A 109 -8.47 1.40 5.06
CA VAL A 109 -9.90 1.68 5.26
C VAL A 109 -10.22 3.05 4.68
N TYR A 110 -11.49 3.29 4.34
CA TYR A 110 -11.94 4.65 4.08
C TYR A 110 -12.27 5.36 5.40
N SER A 111 -11.81 6.60 5.56
CA SER A 111 -12.11 7.46 6.71
C SER A 111 -13.11 8.56 6.29
N PRO A 112 -14.39 8.46 6.67
CA PRO A 112 -15.39 9.48 6.34
C PRO A 112 -15.07 10.84 6.99
N GLU A 113 -14.50 10.85 8.19
CA GLU A 113 -14.14 12.08 8.90
C GLU A 113 -13.02 12.87 8.20
N ARG A 114 -12.12 12.16 7.52
CA ARG A 114 -10.93 12.73 6.87
C ARG A 114 -11.06 12.82 5.36
N ASP A 115 -12.12 12.24 4.81
CA ASP A 115 -12.39 12.14 3.38
C ASP A 115 -11.18 11.58 2.61
N CYS A 116 -10.59 10.50 3.13
CA CYS A 116 -9.39 9.91 2.56
C CYS A 116 -9.27 8.41 2.87
N VAL A 117 -8.35 7.73 2.19
CA VAL A 117 -7.97 6.37 2.54
C VAL A 117 -6.98 6.44 3.71
N LEU A 118 -7.26 5.75 4.80
CA LEU A 118 -6.34 5.59 5.91
C LEU A 118 -5.59 4.27 5.74
N ASP A 119 -4.26 4.35 5.64
CA ASP A 119 -3.37 3.20 5.49
C ASP A 119 -2.68 2.88 6.81
N TYR A 120 -3.03 1.73 7.40
CA TYR A 120 -2.34 1.20 8.56
C TYR A 120 -1.19 0.31 8.11
N LEU A 121 0.00 0.69 8.54
CA LEU A 121 1.25 0.03 8.17
C LEU A 121 1.66 -1.00 9.21
N GLY A 122 2.11 -2.14 8.69
CA GLY A 122 2.68 -3.24 9.44
C GLY A 122 1.64 -4.15 10.09
N THR A 123 2.14 -5.20 10.73
CA THR A 123 1.30 -6.27 11.28
C THR A 123 0.44 -5.86 12.49
N HIS A 124 0.74 -4.73 13.13
CA HIS A 124 0.07 -4.29 14.39
C HIS A 124 -0.62 -2.93 14.26
N GLN A 125 -0.62 -2.34 13.06
CA GLN A 125 -1.26 -1.07 12.75
C GLN A 125 -0.81 0.11 13.65
N HIS A 126 0.45 0.12 14.11
CA HIS A 126 0.95 1.21 14.96
C HIS A 126 1.12 2.53 14.20
N LEU A 127 1.34 2.48 12.89
CA LEU A 127 1.55 3.66 12.07
C LEU A 127 0.40 3.77 11.08
N ALA A 128 -0.35 4.85 11.16
CA ALA A 128 -1.44 5.16 10.24
C ALA A 128 -1.05 6.36 9.37
N SER A 129 -1.30 6.28 8.07
CA SER A 129 -1.01 7.34 7.11
C SER A 129 -2.28 7.71 6.35
N ASP A 130 -2.60 9.00 6.31
CA ASP A 130 -3.61 9.50 5.38
C ASP A 130 -3.07 9.29 3.95
N LEU A 131 -3.88 8.77 3.03
CA LEU A 131 -3.55 8.61 1.62
C LEU A 131 -4.58 9.35 0.77
N ARG A 132 -4.07 10.17 -0.15
CA ARG A 132 -4.87 10.92 -1.11
C ARG A 132 -4.63 10.39 -2.52
N PRO A 133 -5.48 9.47 -3.01
CA PRO A 133 -5.43 8.99 -4.39
C PRO A 133 -6.03 10.05 -5.34
N THR A 134 -5.39 10.27 -6.48
CA THR A 134 -5.83 11.19 -7.54
C THR A 134 -5.54 10.57 -8.91
N ALA A 135 -6.36 10.90 -9.91
CA ALA A 135 -6.11 10.49 -11.29
C ALA A 135 -5.25 11.53 -12.02
N GLU A 136 -4.16 11.07 -12.62
CA GLU A 136 -3.30 11.89 -13.48
C GLU A 136 -3.92 12.07 -14.87
N PRO A 137 -3.49 13.08 -15.67
CA PRO A 137 -4.03 13.32 -17.01
C PRO A 137 -3.88 12.14 -17.98
N ASP A 138 -2.88 11.28 -17.78
CA ASP A 138 -2.61 10.07 -18.57
C ASP A 138 -3.45 8.86 -18.12
N GLY A 139 -4.36 9.06 -17.16
CA GLY A 139 -5.18 8.00 -16.57
C GLY A 139 -4.44 7.13 -15.56
N SER A 140 -3.18 7.44 -15.22
CA SER A 140 -2.47 6.76 -14.13
C SER A 140 -2.99 7.19 -12.76
N LEU A 141 -2.79 6.32 -11.77
CA LEU A 141 -3.10 6.61 -10.38
C LEU A 141 -1.87 7.20 -9.69
N LEU A 142 -2.08 8.30 -8.97
CA LEU A 142 -1.11 8.88 -8.07
C LEU A 142 -1.67 8.86 -6.65
N ILE A 143 -0.92 8.33 -5.69
CA ILE A 143 -1.27 8.36 -4.27
C ILE A 143 -0.18 9.10 -3.53
N ARG A 144 -0.56 10.13 -2.77
CA ARG A 144 0.35 10.84 -1.87
C ARG A 144 -0.05 10.63 -0.42
N SER A 145 0.94 10.37 0.43
CA SER A 145 0.70 10.37 1.86
C SER A 145 0.47 11.78 2.39
N GLY A 146 -0.39 11.88 3.40
CA GLY A 146 -0.64 13.07 4.18
C GLY A 146 0.00 12.96 5.57
N GLN A 147 -0.82 13.17 6.60
CA GLN A 147 -0.35 13.11 7.97
C GLN A 147 -0.17 11.67 8.43
N HIS A 148 0.94 11.42 9.13
CA HIS A 148 1.18 10.13 9.79
C HIS A 148 0.89 10.22 11.28
N ARG A 149 0.35 9.15 11.86
CA ARG A 149 0.04 9.04 13.29
C ARG A 149 0.57 7.73 13.84
N PHE A 150 1.20 7.81 15.01
CA PHE A 150 1.55 6.65 15.79
C PHE A 150 0.45 6.35 16.81
N ARG A 151 -0.05 5.11 16.80
CA ARG A 151 -1.19 4.65 17.60
C ARG A 151 -0.83 3.37 18.33
N GLU A 152 -0.79 3.45 19.65
CA GLU A 152 -0.56 2.29 20.52
C GLU A 152 -1.31 2.44 21.83
N GLY A 153 -2.30 1.57 22.05
CA GLY A 153 -3.22 1.70 23.19
C GLY A 153 -3.81 3.12 23.27
N PRO A 154 -3.67 3.84 24.41
CA PRO A 154 -4.19 5.20 24.57
C PRO A 154 -3.39 6.27 23.80
N VAL A 155 -2.21 5.93 23.29
CA VAL A 155 -1.36 6.87 22.55
C VAL A 155 -1.96 7.08 21.15
N ASP A 156 -2.21 8.34 20.80
CA ASP A 156 -2.47 8.80 19.42
C ASP A 156 -1.68 10.10 19.21
N ILE A 157 -0.50 9.99 18.60
CA ILE A 157 0.37 11.14 18.39
C ILE A 157 0.69 11.29 16.91
N ARG A 158 0.71 12.55 16.45
CA ARG A 158 1.19 12.87 15.12
C ARG A 158 2.69 12.59 15.05
N VAL A 159 3.12 11.89 14.01
CA VAL A 159 4.55 11.72 13.75
C VAL A 159 5.11 13.09 13.34
N PRO A 160 6.16 13.59 14.01
CA PRO A 160 6.76 14.87 13.65
C PRO A 160 7.26 14.87 12.21
N GLU A 161 7.05 15.99 11.49
CA GLU A 161 7.50 16.14 10.09
C GLU A 161 9.01 15.92 9.92
N LEU A 162 9.79 16.16 10.98
CA LEU A 162 11.23 15.92 10.99
C LEU A 162 11.58 14.45 10.68
N ILE A 163 10.76 13.51 11.16
CA ILE A 163 11.00 12.07 11.00
C ILE A 163 9.98 11.39 10.06
N GLY A 164 8.91 12.09 9.69
CA GLY A 164 7.91 11.60 8.73
C GLY A 164 8.51 11.38 7.33
N GLY A 165 8.01 10.37 6.63
CA GLY A 165 8.39 10.08 5.24
C GLY A 165 7.20 10.29 4.32
N ASP A 166 7.29 11.30 3.45
CA ASP A 166 6.33 11.57 2.40
C ASP A 166 6.45 10.46 1.33
N ALA A 167 5.42 9.62 1.25
CA ALA A 167 5.29 8.53 0.30
C ALA A 167 4.48 8.98 -0.92
N GLU A 168 5.03 8.68 -2.10
CA GLU A 168 4.36 8.82 -3.39
C GLU A 168 4.33 7.46 -4.08
N VAL A 169 3.14 7.02 -4.47
CA VAL A 169 2.91 5.80 -5.25
C VAL A 169 2.30 6.20 -6.57
N ARG A 170 2.93 5.85 -7.67
CA ARG A 170 2.35 5.95 -9.01
C ARG A 170 2.13 4.56 -9.57
N GLU A 171 0.90 4.26 -9.96
CA GLU A 171 0.54 3.04 -10.68
C GLU A 171 -0.05 3.40 -12.04
N SER A 172 0.46 2.79 -13.11
CA SER A 172 -0.08 2.92 -14.46
C SER A 172 -0.30 1.56 -15.10
N TYR A 173 -1.05 1.51 -16.19
CA TYR A 173 -1.18 0.32 -17.02
C TYR A 173 -0.51 0.58 -18.37
N ASP A 174 0.29 -0.38 -18.83
CA ASP A 174 0.99 -0.36 -20.11
C ASP A 174 0.25 -1.29 -21.06
N ASP A 175 -0.58 -0.75 -21.95
CA ASP A 175 -1.40 -1.54 -22.89
C ASP A 175 -0.56 -2.34 -23.89
N ALA A 176 0.60 -1.79 -24.29
CA ALA A 176 1.49 -2.47 -25.23
C ALA A 176 2.14 -3.70 -24.58
N ALA A 177 2.53 -3.60 -23.31
CA ALA A 177 3.12 -4.70 -22.56
C ALA A 177 2.09 -5.59 -21.82
N GLY A 178 0.82 -5.16 -21.73
CA GLY A 178 -0.24 -5.89 -21.03
C GLY A 178 0.01 -6.05 -19.53
N CYS A 179 0.61 -5.04 -18.88
CA CYS A 179 0.98 -5.13 -17.45
C CYS A 179 0.83 -3.80 -16.72
N PHE A 180 0.75 -3.89 -15.39
CA PHE A 180 0.81 -2.73 -14.51
C PHE A 180 2.25 -2.32 -14.29
N ARG A 181 2.51 -1.02 -14.25
CA ARG A 181 3.75 -0.42 -13.77
C ARG A 181 3.50 0.21 -12.41
N ILE A 182 4.44 0.03 -11.49
CA ILE A 182 4.39 0.64 -10.17
C ILE A 182 5.72 1.32 -9.87
N ARG A 183 5.63 2.52 -9.31
CA ARG A 183 6.75 3.23 -8.72
C ARG A 183 6.35 3.74 -7.35
N VAL A 184 7.14 3.41 -6.34
CA VAL A 184 7.00 3.89 -4.99
C VAL A 184 8.26 4.63 -4.61
N SER A 185 8.10 5.83 -4.06
CA SER A 185 9.17 6.65 -3.54
C SER A 185 8.77 7.20 -2.19
N VAL A 186 9.62 7.04 -1.18
CA VAL A 186 9.46 7.65 0.12
C VAL A 186 10.61 8.61 0.36
N THR A 187 10.27 9.84 0.67
CA THR A 187 11.22 10.94 0.85
C THR A 187 10.97 11.60 2.19
N ASN A 188 12.02 12.06 2.86
CA ASN A 188 11.87 12.93 4.02
C ASN A 188 12.28 14.34 3.61
N ARG A 189 11.52 15.34 4.07
CA ARG A 189 11.72 16.74 3.70
C ARG A 189 13.12 17.28 4.01
N ARG A 190 13.79 16.78 5.07
CA ARG A 190 15.13 17.22 5.48
C ARG A 190 16.24 16.30 5.00
N PHE A 191 15.96 15.00 4.97
CA PHE A 191 16.94 13.96 4.76
C PHE A 191 16.98 13.43 3.31
N GLY A 192 16.04 13.87 2.48
CA GLY A 192 15.93 13.49 1.08
C GLY A 192 15.34 12.08 0.90
N PRO A 193 15.62 11.40 -0.22
CA PRO A 193 15.09 10.08 -0.51
C PRO A 193 15.46 9.06 0.57
N LEU A 194 14.46 8.34 1.09
CA LEU A 194 14.65 7.30 2.11
C LEU A 194 14.73 5.91 1.46
N PHE A 195 13.73 5.57 0.64
CA PHE A 195 13.71 4.34 -0.13
C PHE A 195 12.67 4.41 -1.24
N GLY A 196 12.75 3.46 -2.17
CA GLY A 196 11.73 3.27 -3.18
C GLY A 196 11.94 2.00 -3.97
N TYR A 197 10.95 1.67 -4.78
CA TYR A 197 11.02 0.57 -5.72
C TYR A 197 10.20 0.86 -6.96
N GLU A 198 10.60 0.26 -8.07
CA GLU A 198 9.86 0.33 -9.32
C GLU A 198 9.92 -1.01 -10.05
N GLY A 199 8.87 -1.31 -10.80
CA GLY A 199 8.77 -2.53 -11.57
C GLY A 199 7.43 -2.70 -12.26
N ALA A 200 7.15 -3.94 -12.65
CA ALA A 200 5.94 -4.31 -13.35
C ALA A 200 5.34 -5.61 -12.83
N PHE A 201 4.03 -5.74 -12.93
CA PHE A 201 3.31 -6.96 -12.56
C PHE A 201 2.04 -7.15 -13.39
N ALA A 202 1.61 -8.40 -13.52
CA ALA A 202 0.31 -8.75 -14.05
C ALA A 202 -0.64 -9.05 -12.88
N ALA A 203 -1.91 -8.67 -13.00
CA ALA A 203 -2.92 -8.91 -11.99
C ALA A 203 -3.86 -10.04 -12.41
N THR A 204 -4.22 -10.87 -11.45
CA THR A 204 -5.26 -11.90 -11.56
C THR A 204 -6.32 -11.65 -10.51
N TYR A 205 -7.58 -11.92 -10.86
CA TYR A 205 -8.73 -11.71 -9.98
C TYR A 205 -9.31 -13.07 -9.65
N VAL A 206 -9.51 -13.32 -8.36
CA VAL A 206 -9.93 -14.62 -7.84
C VAL A 206 -11.12 -14.44 -6.92
N PRO A 207 -12.14 -15.32 -6.97
CA PRO A 207 -13.28 -15.22 -6.07
C PRO A 207 -12.82 -15.31 -4.60
N LEU A 208 -13.22 -14.33 -3.79
CA LEU A 208 -12.83 -14.20 -2.38
C LEU A 208 -13.15 -15.46 -1.56
N ARG A 209 -14.29 -16.10 -1.84
CA ARG A 209 -14.71 -17.36 -1.20
C ARG A 209 -13.72 -18.51 -1.43
N SER A 210 -13.09 -18.54 -2.61
CA SER A 210 -12.11 -19.57 -2.96
C SER A 210 -10.68 -19.22 -2.52
N TYR A 211 -10.33 -17.93 -2.50
CA TYR A 211 -9.01 -17.49 -2.07
C TYR A 211 -8.83 -17.60 -0.56
N GLY A 212 -9.88 -17.22 0.18
CA GLY A 212 -9.86 -17.10 1.63
C GLY A 212 -8.92 -16.00 2.13
N LEU A 213 -9.10 -15.60 3.39
CA LEU A 213 -8.10 -14.81 4.10
C LEU A 213 -7.08 -15.76 4.68
N ARG A 214 -6.00 -16.01 3.95
CA ARG A 214 -4.87 -16.82 4.42
C ARG A 214 -4.27 -16.21 5.68
N ALA A 215 -3.68 -17.05 6.53
CA ALA A 215 -2.95 -16.61 7.71
C ALA A 215 -1.90 -15.55 7.33
N GLY A 216 -1.89 -14.43 8.06
CA GLY A 216 -0.98 -13.31 7.81
C GLY A 216 -1.47 -12.24 6.83
N LEU A 217 -2.66 -12.38 6.24
CA LEU A 217 -3.30 -11.27 5.49
C LEU A 217 -4.10 -10.33 6.40
N ARG A 218 -4.42 -10.77 7.61
CA ARG A 218 -4.96 -9.91 8.67
C ARG A 218 -3.84 -9.42 9.58
N PRO A 219 -3.97 -8.20 10.11
CA PRO A 219 -3.07 -7.73 11.14
C PRO A 219 -3.30 -8.55 12.41
N VAL A 220 -2.30 -8.59 13.29
CA VAL A 220 -2.39 -9.18 14.62
C VAL A 220 -3.36 -8.39 15.51
N ARG A 221 -3.49 -7.07 15.26
CA ARG A 221 -4.37 -6.15 15.97
C ARG A 221 -5.00 -5.17 14.98
N GLU A 222 -6.29 -4.92 15.15
CA GLU A 222 -7.03 -3.91 14.39
C GLU A 222 -7.26 -2.65 15.25
N GLU A 223 -6.98 -1.49 14.66
CA GLU A 223 -7.06 -0.17 15.27
C GLU A 223 -8.45 0.44 15.02
N ALA A 224 -9.17 0.75 16.09
CA ALA A 224 -10.55 1.25 16.04
C ALA A 224 -10.66 2.65 15.41
N ARG A 225 -9.64 3.48 15.62
CA ARG A 225 -9.66 4.90 15.23
C ARG A 225 -9.44 5.03 13.72
N ALA A 226 -10.46 5.44 12.96
CA ALA A 226 -10.29 5.82 11.54
C ALA A 226 -9.82 7.28 11.37
#